data_AF-A0A7R8ZB32-F1
#
_entry.id   AF-A0A7R8ZB32-F1
#
_cell.length_a   1.000
_cell.length_b   1.000
_cell.length_c   1.000
_cell.angle_alpha   90.00
_cell.angle_beta   90.00
_cell.angle_gamma   90.00
#
_symmetry.space_group_name_H-M   'P 1'
#
loop_
_entity.id
_entity.type
_entity.pdbx_description
1 polymer ?
#
loop_
_entity_poly.entity_id
_entity_poly.type
_entity_poly.pdbx_seq_one_letter_code
_entity_poly.pdbx_strand_id
1 'polypeptide(L)'
;MPKTWKDTSVGFEATSHLSPSRPSSHKIGFRLAFDRATDLKLQLNPTSIDSYFLRGGVENNLVKTDLSTPDRDSNPDIPVSVIGSPGCLCEWKGSVYKLIWRDLLAYLCLYFAISLAYRFALADDQKRTFEKIRLYASQQSESIPMSFVLGFYVSLIVKRWWEQYRLLPWPDSLALFVSAAIPGSEERGRLMRRNIVRYAMLSYVITLQKVSFRVKKRFPTWQHVVDAGLMLESEKKIFDMMDEKSDMSKYWMPLIWATNIINRARKENLIASDHLVQTMLMELSDIRRRLGSLIGYDTVCVPLVYTQVVTLSVYMYFLSALMGRQFVEDEHSTTDYPDMYFPLFTVLQFFFYIGWLKVAEVLINPFGEDDDDIELNWLIDRHIKN
;
A
#
# COMPACT_ATOMS: atom_id res chain seq x y z
N MET A 1 -30.79 21.88 52.40
CA MET A 1 -30.17 22.78 53.40
C MET A 1 -29.04 22.03 54.11
N PRO A 2 -27.97 22.73 54.50
CA PRO A 2 -26.59 22.33 54.19
C PRO A 2 -25.75 22.03 55.45
N LYS A 3 -24.56 21.44 55.28
CA LYS A 3 -23.39 21.77 56.11
C LYS A 3 -22.12 21.76 55.25
N THR A 4 -21.25 22.70 55.60
CA THR A 4 -20.16 23.28 54.82
C THR A 4 -18.91 23.37 55.69
N TRP A 5 -17.73 23.42 55.03
CA TRP A 5 -16.41 23.92 55.49
C TRP A 5 -15.66 22.99 56.49
N LYS A 6 -14.36 22.66 56.40
CA LYS A 6 -13.15 23.50 56.20
C LYS A 6 -11.90 22.62 55.99
N ASP A 7 -11.00 23.10 55.12
CA ASP A 7 -9.54 23.20 55.19
C ASP A 7 -8.70 22.19 56.00
N THR A 8 -7.73 21.55 55.32
CA THR A 8 -6.34 21.59 55.81
C THR A 8 -5.36 21.51 54.64
N SER A 9 -4.57 22.56 54.51
CA SER A 9 -3.40 22.73 53.64
C SER A 9 -2.22 21.87 54.11
N VAL A 10 -1.61 21.12 53.19
CA VAL A 10 -0.20 20.70 53.29
C VAL A 10 0.44 20.96 51.93
N GLY A 11 1.33 21.95 51.89
CA GLY A 11 2.21 22.18 50.75
C GLY A 11 3.32 21.14 50.73
N PHE A 12 3.72 20.72 49.52
CA PHE A 12 5.00 20.05 49.29
C PHE A 12 5.63 20.63 48.03
N GLU A 13 6.87 21.08 48.20
CA GLU A 13 7.77 21.63 47.20
C GLU A 13 8.02 20.62 46.08
N ALA A 14 7.98 21.08 44.82
CA ALA A 14 8.41 20.31 43.67
C ALA A 14 9.82 20.75 43.24
N THR A 15 10.82 19.93 43.58
CA THR A 15 12.18 20.00 43.00
C THR A 15 12.46 18.72 42.19
N SER A 16 12.63 18.93 40.89
CA SER A 16 13.42 18.21 39.88
C SER A 16 13.91 16.77 40.17
N HIS A 17 13.49 15.82 39.32
CA HIS A 17 14.39 14.85 38.68
C HIS A 17 13.81 14.37 37.33
N LEU A 18 14.30 14.98 36.24
CA LEU A 18 14.10 14.52 34.86
C LEU A 18 14.88 13.21 34.64
N SER A 19 14.18 12.13 34.31
CA SER A 19 14.79 10.90 33.80
C SER A 19 15.06 11.04 32.29
N PRO A 20 16.26 10.72 31.77
CA PRO A 20 16.52 10.77 30.34
C PRO A 20 15.81 9.61 29.63
N SER A 21 15.01 9.96 28.62
CA SER A 21 14.32 9.03 27.74
C SER A 21 15.33 8.18 26.96
N ARG A 22 15.12 6.86 26.98
CA ARG A 22 15.88 5.91 26.13
C ARG A 22 15.67 6.28 24.65
N PRO A 23 16.72 6.49 23.85
CA PRO A 23 16.56 6.64 22.41
C PRO A 23 16.09 5.32 21.79
N SER A 24 15.08 5.40 20.91
CA SER A 24 14.58 4.30 20.10
C SER A 24 15.72 3.56 19.38
N SER A 25 15.79 2.23 19.52
CA SER A 25 16.79 1.33 18.93
C SER A 25 17.03 1.54 17.42
N HIS A 26 16.03 1.99 16.67
CA HIS A 26 16.15 2.34 15.25
C HIS A 26 17.10 3.51 14.95
N LYS A 27 17.22 4.52 15.85
CA LYS A 27 18.11 5.68 15.64
C LYS A 27 19.59 5.32 15.84
N ILE A 28 19.88 4.37 16.73
CA ILE A 28 21.24 3.90 17.03
C ILE A 28 21.76 3.00 15.90
N GLY A 29 20.92 2.09 15.38
CA GLY A 29 21.27 1.24 14.24
C GLY A 29 21.57 2.04 12.97
N PHE A 30 20.83 3.13 12.71
CA PHE A 30 21.06 3.98 11.54
C PHE A 30 22.37 4.75 11.61
N ARG A 31 22.76 5.26 12.78
CA ARG A 31 24.02 5.99 12.97
C ARG A 31 25.24 5.06 12.91
N LEU A 32 25.15 3.86 13.49
CA LEU A 32 26.20 2.84 13.39
C LEU A 32 26.36 2.30 11.96
N ALA A 33 25.26 2.15 11.20
CA ALA A 33 25.33 1.77 9.79
C ALA A 33 25.90 2.89 8.92
N PHE A 34 25.57 4.16 9.22
CA PHE A 34 26.08 5.35 8.54
C PHE A 34 27.59 5.54 8.78
N ASP A 35 28.05 5.46 10.02
CA ASP A 35 29.47 5.60 10.37
C ASP A 35 30.29 4.45 9.74
N ARG A 36 29.79 3.20 9.78
CA ARG A 36 30.47 2.04 9.17
C ARG A 36 30.48 2.04 7.64
N ALA A 37 29.45 2.56 6.98
CA ALA A 37 29.44 2.71 5.52
C ALA A 37 30.42 3.80 5.06
N THR A 38 30.65 4.80 5.90
CA THR A 38 31.66 5.85 5.68
C THR A 38 33.07 5.30 5.90
N ASP A 39 33.27 4.46 6.93
CA ASP A 39 34.55 3.79 7.21
C ASP A 39 34.92 2.74 6.16
N LEU A 40 33.96 1.96 5.63
CA LEU A 40 34.22 1.03 4.53
C LEU A 40 34.66 1.74 3.24
N LYS A 41 34.24 3.00 3.03
CA LYS A 41 34.72 3.85 1.94
C LYS A 41 36.13 4.41 2.19
N LEU A 42 36.55 4.56 3.44
CA LEU A 42 37.90 5.01 3.81
C LEU A 42 38.94 3.87 3.77
N GLN A 43 38.50 2.62 3.98
CA GLN A 43 39.37 1.43 3.88
C GLN A 43 39.63 0.99 2.43
N LEU A 44 38.81 1.42 1.48
CA LEU A 44 39.05 1.23 0.05
C LEU A 44 39.90 2.40 -0.47
N ASN A 45 41.15 2.10 -0.82
CA ASN A 45 42.18 3.05 -1.25
C ASN A 45 41.63 4.15 -2.21
N PRO A 46 41.66 5.44 -1.83
CA PRO A 46 41.00 6.52 -2.58
C PRO A 46 41.55 6.69 -4.01
N THR A 47 42.81 6.34 -4.24
CA THR A 47 43.47 6.39 -5.55
C THR A 47 43.06 5.25 -6.49
N SER A 48 42.52 4.14 -6.00
CA SER A 48 42.07 3.04 -6.86
C SER A 48 40.67 3.33 -7.43
N ILE A 49 39.76 3.88 -6.62
CA ILE A 49 38.38 4.18 -7.01
C ILE A 49 38.34 5.33 -8.04
N ASP A 50 39.19 6.36 -7.88
CA ASP A 50 39.23 7.50 -8.79
C ASP A 50 39.67 7.13 -10.21
N SER A 51 40.45 6.06 -10.38
CA SER A 51 40.83 5.53 -11.70
C SER A 51 39.75 4.69 -12.38
N TYR A 52 38.85 4.05 -11.61
CA TYR A 52 37.74 3.27 -12.16
C TYR A 52 36.50 4.11 -12.47
N PHE A 53 36.25 5.21 -11.74
CA PHE A 53 35.13 6.12 -12.00
C PHE A 53 35.34 7.01 -13.24
N LEU A 54 36.57 7.14 -13.75
CA LEU A 54 36.92 7.99 -14.90
C LEU A 54 37.38 7.21 -16.15
N ARG A 55 37.60 5.88 -16.08
CA ARG A 55 37.95 5.04 -17.25
C ARG A 55 36.79 4.28 -17.89
N GLY A 56 35.58 4.34 -17.34
CA GLY A 56 34.38 3.77 -17.96
C GLY A 56 33.78 4.68 -19.05
N GLY A 57 34.62 5.20 -19.94
CA GLY A 57 34.21 5.94 -21.12
C GLY A 57 34.35 5.06 -22.36
N VAL A 58 33.22 4.88 -23.05
CA VAL A 58 33.07 4.25 -24.38
C VAL A 58 33.10 2.72 -24.39
N GLU A 59 31.89 2.14 -24.30
CA GLU A 59 31.41 1.34 -25.43
C GLU A 59 29.90 1.55 -25.59
N ASN A 60 29.53 2.02 -26.77
CA ASN A 60 28.16 2.15 -27.23
C ASN A 60 27.53 0.77 -27.27
N ASN A 61 26.72 0.44 -26.28
CA ASN A 61 25.51 -0.32 -26.50
C ASN A 61 24.36 0.54 -25.98
N LEU A 62 23.90 1.44 -26.86
CA LEU A 62 22.46 1.66 -26.97
C LEU A 62 21.87 0.26 -27.13
N VAL A 63 21.46 -0.33 -26.00
CA VAL A 63 20.68 -1.55 -26.01
C VAL A 63 19.45 -1.19 -26.83
N LYS A 64 19.43 -1.66 -28.08
CA LYS A 64 18.19 -2.07 -28.72
C LYS A 64 17.60 -3.11 -27.79
N THR A 65 16.91 -2.65 -26.77
CA THR A 65 15.94 -3.48 -26.12
C THR A 65 14.95 -3.73 -27.25
N ASP A 66 14.92 -4.97 -27.74
CA ASP A 66 13.67 -5.57 -28.20
C ASP A 66 12.72 -5.57 -27.00
N LEU A 67 12.30 -4.36 -26.61
CA LEU A 67 11.02 -4.12 -26.02
C LEU A 67 10.10 -4.45 -27.18
N SER A 68 9.64 -5.70 -27.21
CA SER A 68 8.27 -5.98 -27.61
C SER A 68 7.46 -4.74 -27.23
N THR A 69 6.90 -4.09 -28.24
CA THR A 69 5.91 -3.02 -28.09
C THR A 69 5.17 -3.25 -26.79
N PRO A 70 5.06 -2.25 -25.88
CA PRO A 70 4.20 -2.44 -24.73
C PRO A 70 2.89 -2.91 -25.33
N ASP A 71 2.47 -4.13 -24.95
CA ASP A 71 1.17 -4.61 -25.37
C ASP A 71 0.23 -3.46 -25.04
N ARG A 72 -0.34 -2.87 -26.09
CA ARG A 72 -1.39 -1.86 -26.00
C ARG A 72 -2.69 -2.49 -25.48
N ASP A 73 -2.56 -3.59 -24.73
CA ASP A 73 -3.55 -4.24 -23.89
C ASP A 73 -3.26 -3.94 -22.39
N SER A 74 -2.40 -2.96 -22.09
CA SER A 74 -2.37 -2.32 -20.78
C SER A 74 -3.69 -1.57 -20.58
N ASN A 75 -4.67 -2.30 -20.04
CA ASN A 75 -5.88 -1.87 -19.37
C ASN A 75 -6.54 -0.59 -19.94
N PRO A 76 -7.68 -0.65 -20.64
CA PRO A 76 -8.44 0.56 -20.86
C PRO A 76 -8.92 1.03 -19.49
N ASP A 77 -8.18 1.95 -18.87
CA ASP A 77 -8.61 2.65 -17.67
C ASP A 77 -10.02 3.14 -17.95
N ILE A 78 -10.98 2.74 -17.10
CA ILE A 78 -12.37 3.15 -17.24
C ILE A 78 -12.36 4.68 -17.28
N PRO A 79 -12.77 5.31 -18.40
CA PRO A 79 -12.61 6.75 -18.52
C PRO A 79 -13.42 7.41 -17.41
N VAL A 80 -12.85 8.43 -16.76
CA VAL A 80 -13.47 9.12 -15.61
C VAL A 80 -14.90 9.60 -15.92
N SER A 81 -15.22 9.85 -17.19
CA SER A 81 -16.56 10.18 -17.66
C SER A 81 -17.62 9.08 -17.46
N VAL A 82 -17.21 7.82 -17.31
CA VAL A 82 -18.09 6.68 -17.02
C VAL A 82 -18.38 6.59 -15.53
N ILE A 83 -17.46 7.05 -14.67
CA ILE A 83 -17.60 7.06 -13.21
C ILE A 83 -18.70 8.07 -12.82
N GLY A 84 -19.88 7.55 -12.46
CA GLY A 84 -21.08 8.34 -12.14
C GLY A 84 -22.20 8.26 -13.19
N SER A 85 -21.96 7.60 -14.33
CA SER A 85 -23.00 7.26 -15.31
C SER A 85 -23.65 5.91 -14.98
N PRO A 86 -24.91 5.65 -15.40
CA PRO A 86 -25.52 4.32 -15.25
C PRO A 86 -24.70 3.19 -15.90
N GLY A 87 -23.86 3.52 -16.89
CA GLY A 87 -22.97 2.58 -17.56
C GLY A 87 -21.90 1.97 -16.64
N CYS A 88 -21.54 2.63 -15.52
CA CYS A 88 -20.56 2.06 -14.59
C CYS A 88 -21.02 0.74 -13.95
N LEU A 89 -22.34 0.52 -13.85
CA LEU A 89 -22.93 -0.72 -13.33
C LEU A 89 -22.85 -1.88 -14.34
N CYS A 90 -22.51 -1.60 -15.60
CA CYS A 90 -22.37 -2.64 -16.63
C CYS A 90 -20.93 -3.14 -16.79
N GLU A 91 -19.96 -2.52 -16.10
CA GLU A 91 -18.56 -2.90 -16.18
C GLU A 91 -18.26 -4.17 -15.36
N TRP A 92 -17.43 -5.06 -15.92
CA TRP A 92 -17.01 -6.29 -15.23
C TRP A 92 -15.64 -6.14 -14.54
N LYS A 93 -14.70 -5.43 -15.16
CA LYS A 93 -13.37 -5.25 -14.62
C LYS A 93 -13.42 -4.25 -13.45
N GLY A 94 -12.75 -4.58 -12.33
CA GLY A 94 -12.79 -3.75 -11.11
C GLY A 94 -14.18 -3.59 -10.48
N SER A 95 -15.16 -4.40 -10.88
CA SER A 95 -16.54 -4.20 -10.44
C SER A 95 -16.92 -5.04 -9.22
N VAL A 96 -17.93 -4.55 -8.48
CA VAL A 96 -18.47 -5.26 -7.32
C VAL A 96 -18.96 -6.68 -7.69
N TYR A 97 -19.47 -6.86 -8.92
CA TYR A 97 -19.97 -8.15 -9.41
C TYR A 97 -18.85 -9.19 -9.47
N LYS A 98 -17.68 -8.81 -10.01
CA LYS A 98 -16.50 -9.69 -10.09
C LYS A 98 -16.01 -10.10 -8.70
N LEU A 99 -16.12 -9.21 -7.72
CA LEU A 99 -15.65 -9.44 -6.35
C LEU A 99 -16.57 -10.36 -5.54
N ILE A 100 -17.89 -10.30 -5.75
CA ILE A 100 -18.86 -10.98 -4.85
C ILE A 100 -19.58 -12.19 -5.45
N TRP A 101 -19.50 -12.44 -6.76
CA TRP A 101 -20.36 -13.46 -7.39
C TRP A 101 -20.20 -14.86 -6.81
N ARG A 102 -18.98 -15.25 -6.39
CA ARG A 102 -18.72 -16.55 -5.76
C ARG A 102 -19.38 -16.66 -4.39
N ASP A 103 -19.23 -15.61 -3.59
CA ASP A 103 -19.80 -15.53 -2.24
C ASP A 103 -21.34 -15.51 -2.32
N LEU A 104 -21.89 -14.75 -3.28
CA LEU A 104 -23.33 -14.69 -3.52
C LEU A 104 -23.88 -16.03 -4.01
N LEU A 105 -23.19 -16.71 -4.93
CA LEU A 105 -23.60 -18.02 -5.42
C LEU A 105 -23.62 -19.04 -4.28
N ALA A 106 -22.58 -19.08 -3.45
CA ALA A 106 -22.53 -19.94 -2.28
C ALA A 106 -23.66 -19.63 -1.29
N TYR A 107 -23.91 -18.35 -1.02
CA TYR A 107 -25.00 -17.90 -0.16
C TYR A 107 -26.38 -18.33 -0.69
N LEU A 108 -26.64 -18.14 -1.98
CA LEU A 108 -27.89 -18.55 -2.62
C LEU A 108 -28.05 -20.07 -2.62
N CYS A 109 -26.99 -20.84 -2.88
CA CYS A 109 -27.02 -22.30 -2.81
C CYS A 109 -27.44 -22.78 -1.41
N LEU A 110 -26.86 -22.19 -0.35
CA LEU A 110 -27.24 -22.49 1.03
C LEU A 110 -28.69 -22.05 1.32
N TYR A 111 -29.09 -20.87 0.86
CA TYR A 111 -30.43 -20.34 1.06
C TYR A 111 -31.48 -21.28 0.45
N PHE A 112 -31.29 -21.68 -0.81
CA PHE A 112 -32.19 -22.60 -1.49
C PHE A 112 -32.14 -24.01 -0.92
N ALA A 113 -30.98 -24.50 -0.48
CA ALA A 113 -30.90 -25.79 0.20
C ALA A 113 -31.76 -25.82 1.47
N ILE A 114 -31.72 -24.75 2.29
CA ILE A 114 -32.57 -24.61 3.47
C ILE A 114 -34.05 -24.51 3.08
N SER A 115 -34.38 -23.71 2.06
CA SER A 115 -35.76 -23.56 1.59
C SER A 115 -36.34 -24.89 1.08
N LEU A 116 -35.57 -25.65 0.30
CA LEU A 116 -35.97 -26.97 -0.20
C LEU A 116 -36.11 -27.97 0.94
N ALA A 117 -35.20 -27.96 1.91
CA ALA A 117 -35.30 -28.80 3.10
C ALA A 117 -36.57 -28.48 3.90
N TYR A 118 -36.90 -27.21 4.09
CA TYR A 118 -38.13 -26.78 4.75
C TYR A 118 -39.38 -27.29 4.02
N ARG A 119 -39.46 -27.13 2.69
CA ARG A 119 -40.65 -27.50 1.91
C ARG A 119 -40.83 -29.02 1.75
N PHE A 120 -39.75 -29.76 1.50
CA PHE A 120 -39.81 -31.16 1.05
C PHE A 120 -39.28 -32.19 2.05
N ALA A 121 -38.45 -31.79 3.01
CA ALA A 121 -37.79 -32.74 3.92
C ALA A 121 -38.30 -32.66 5.38
N LEU A 122 -38.73 -31.48 5.86
CA LEU A 122 -39.21 -31.30 7.23
C LEU A 122 -40.67 -31.75 7.38
N ALA A 123 -40.94 -32.51 8.44
CA ALA A 123 -42.30 -32.83 8.89
C ALA A 123 -42.98 -31.62 9.57
N ASP A 124 -44.31 -31.64 9.72
CA ASP A 124 -45.09 -30.49 10.21
C ASP A 124 -44.63 -29.98 11.60
N ASP A 125 -44.28 -30.88 12.52
CA ASP A 125 -43.76 -30.49 13.85
C ASP A 125 -42.37 -29.81 13.75
N GLN A 126 -41.55 -30.24 12.79
CA GLN A 126 -40.23 -29.65 12.55
C GLN A 126 -40.36 -28.29 11.84
N LYS A 127 -41.32 -28.13 10.92
CA LYS A 127 -41.64 -26.85 10.28
C LYS A 127 -42.01 -25.78 11.31
N ARG A 128 -42.89 -26.11 12.26
CA ARG A 128 -43.25 -25.22 13.39
C ARG A 128 -42.05 -24.82 14.26
N THR A 129 -41.09 -25.72 14.44
CA THR A 129 -39.86 -25.42 15.18
C THR A 129 -38.94 -24.51 14.37
N PHE A 130 -38.81 -24.78 13.07
CA PHE A 130 -38.05 -23.95 12.14
C PHE A 130 -38.58 -22.52 12.06
N GLU A 131 -39.91 -22.35 12.01
CA GLU A 131 -40.58 -21.04 12.04
C GLU A 131 -40.19 -20.20 13.26
N LYS A 132 -40.13 -20.82 14.45
CA LYS A 132 -39.67 -20.15 15.68
C LYS A 132 -38.20 -19.73 15.59
N ILE A 133 -37.33 -20.58 15.06
CA ILE A 133 -35.90 -20.27 14.84
C ILE A 133 -35.76 -19.12 13.84
N ARG A 134 -36.54 -19.15 12.76
CA ARG A 134 -36.60 -18.11 11.74
C ARG A 134 -37.02 -16.77 12.33
N LEU A 135 -38.07 -16.73 13.15
CA LEU A 135 -38.49 -15.50 13.84
C LEU A 135 -37.40 -14.96 14.77
N TYR A 136 -36.76 -15.82 15.56
CA TYR A 136 -35.64 -15.44 16.42
C TYR A 136 -34.46 -14.85 15.62
N ALA A 137 -34.04 -15.52 14.55
CA ALA A 137 -32.94 -15.08 13.70
C ALA A 137 -33.26 -13.78 12.94
N SER A 138 -34.53 -13.58 12.55
CA SER A 138 -34.98 -12.34 11.91
C SER A 138 -34.85 -11.15 12.87
N GLN A 139 -35.38 -11.26 14.08
CA GLN A 139 -35.32 -10.22 15.10
C GLN A 139 -33.87 -9.87 15.47
N GLN A 140 -32.99 -10.88 15.56
CA GLN A 140 -31.62 -10.64 15.96
C GLN A 140 -30.74 -10.04 14.85
N SER A 141 -31.10 -10.25 13.58
CA SER A 141 -30.39 -9.62 12.46
C SER A 141 -30.54 -8.09 12.44
N GLU A 142 -31.65 -7.54 12.95
CA GLU A 142 -31.92 -6.10 13.00
C GLU A 142 -31.09 -5.38 14.08
N SER A 143 -30.59 -6.13 15.07
CA SER A 143 -29.84 -5.58 16.19
C SER A 143 -28.38 -5.24 15.84
N ILE A 144 -27.86 -5.71 14.69
CA ILE A 144 -26.46 -5.50 14.30
C ILE A 144 -26.31 -4.19 13.51
N PRO A 145 -25.60 -3.16 14.04
CA PRO A 145 -25.44 -1.88 13.36
C PRO A 145 -24.38 -1.93 12.25
N MET A 146 -24.68 -2.66 11.17
CA MET A 146 -23.76 -2.94 10.05
C MET A 146 -23.15 -1.67 9.46
N SER A 147 -23.97 -0.63 9.24
CA SER A 147 -23.53 0.62 8.63
C SER A 147 -22.46 1.34 9.45
N PHE A 148 -22.53 1.25 10.77
CA PHE A 148 -21.55 1.86 11.66
C PHE A 148 -20.22 1.11 11.57
N VAL A 149 -20.25 -0.21 11.78
CA VAL A 149 -19.04 -1.05 11.81
C VAL A 149 -18.28 -1.00 10.48
N LEU A 150 -18.98 -1.15 9.36
CA LEU A 150 -18.38 -1.04 8.03
C LEU A 150 -17.94 0.39 7.71
N GLY A 151 -18.73 1.40 8.07
CA GLY A 151 -18.44 2.80 7.79
C GLY A 151 -17.09 3.26 8.34
N PHE A 152 -16.82 2.98 9.63
CA PHE A 152 -15.53 3.34 10.23
C PHE A 152 -14.37 2.55 9.63
N TYR A 153 -14.55 1.25 9.41
CA TYR A 153 -13.51 0.39 8.86
C TYR A 153 -13.12 0.80 7.45
N VAL A 154 -14.10 0.91 6.53
CA VAL A 154 -13.86 1.28 5.14
C VAL A 154 -13.27 2.68 5.04
N SER A 155 -13.75 3.63 5.85
CA SER A 155 -13.18 4.99 5.89
C SER A 155 -11.70 5.00 6.31
N LEU A 156 -11.31 4.16 7.27
CA LEU A 156 -9.91 3.99 7.65
C LEU A 156 -9.08 3.43 6.49
N ILE A 157 -9.59 2.41 5.79
CA ILE A 157 -8.88 1.80 4.65
C ILE A 157 -8.70 2.80 3.52
N VAL A 158 -9.78 3.48 3.10
CA VAL A 158 -9.72 4.48 2.02
C VAL A 158 -8.74 5.60 2.35
N LYS A 159 -8.72 6.07 3.61
CA LYS A 159 -7.74 7.05 4.05
C LYS A 159 -6.31 6.55 3.90
N ARG A 160 -6.01 5.34 4.38
CA ARG A 160 -4.68 4.72 4.28
C ARG A 160 -4.27 4.50 2.82
N TRP A 161 -5.20 4.07 1.97
CA TRP A 161 -4.98 3.90 0.54
C TRP A 161 -4.51 5.21 -0.09
N TRP A 162 -5.20 6.33 0.21
CA TRP A 162 -4.85 7.61 -0.38
C TRP A 162 -3.56 8.22 0.17
N GLU A 163 -3.29 7.99 1.46
CA GLU A 163 -2.02 8.37 2.07
C GLU A 163 -0.85 7.61 1.44
N GLN A 164 -0.99 6.30 1.16
CA GLN A 164 0.03 5.51 0.48
C GLN A 164 0.28 5.97 -0.96
N TYR A 165 -0.76 6.22 -1.74
CA TYR A 165 -0.59 6.76 -3.10
C TYR A 165 0.18 8.08 -3.09
N ARG A 166 -0.20 9.02 -2.20
CA ARG A 166 0.44 10.35 -2.09
C ARG A 166 1.91 10.28 -1.64
N LEU A 167 2.31 9.16 -1.05
CA LEU A 167 3.69 8.93 -0.65
C LEU A 167 4.57 8.44 -1.80
N LEU A 168 4.05 8.01 -2.95
CA LEU A 168 4.88 7.67 -4.10
C LEU A 168 5.64 8.92 -4.57
N PRO A 169 6.98 9.00 -4.42
CA PRO A 169 7.73 10.17 -4.85
C PRO A 169 7.84 10.22 -6.38
N TRP A 170 7.79 11.44 -6.91
CA TRP A 170 7.98 11.74 -8.32
C TRP A 170 9.38 12.34 -8.51
N PRO A 171 10.22 11.80 -9.41
CA PRO A 171 11.60 12.27 -9.59
C PRO A 171 11.68 13.62 -10.31
N ASP A 172 10.58 14.10 -10.89
CA ASP A 172 10.48 15.27 -11.75
C ASP A 172 11.09 16.54 -11.09
N SER A 173 10.76 16.79 -9.81
CA SER A 173 11.30 17.93 -9.06
C SER A 173 12.82 17.84 -8.88
N LEU A 174 13.32 16.64 -8.55
CA LEU A 174 14.76 16.40 -8.39
C LEU A 174 15.47 16.58 -9.74
N ALA A 175 14.93 16.02 -10.82
CA ALA A 175 15.49 16.14 -12.16
C ALA A 175 15.58 17.61 -12.60
N LEU A 176 14.55 18.41 -12.32
CA LEU A 176 14.52 19.84 -12.60
C LEU A 176 15.64 20.58 -11.85
N PHE A 177 15.79 20.35 -10.54
CA PHE A 177 16.83 21.01 -9.76
C PHE A 177 18.24 20.57 -10.16
N VAL A 178 18.43 19.28 -10.44
CA VAL A 178 19.72 18.73 -10.90
C VAL A 178 20.10 19.31 -12.27
N SER A 179 19.13 19.48 -13.17
CA SER A 179 19.35 20.13 -14.47
C SER A 179 19.71 21.61 -14.34
N ALA A 180 19.08 22.33 -13.41
CA ALA A 180 19.39 23.74 -13.17
C ALA A 180 20.73 23.94 -12.45
N ALA A 181 21.09 23.03 -11.53
CA ALA A 181 22.26 23.19 -10.66
C ALA A 181 23.60 22.84 -11.32
N ILE A 182 23.59 21.88 -12.25
CA ILE A 182 24.79 21.46 -12.99
C ILE A 182 24.58 21.84 -14.46
N PRO A 183 24.88 23.08 -14.87
CA PRO A 183 24.70 23.52 -16.24
C PRO A 183 25.73 22.87 -17.18
N GLY A 184 25.45 22.91 -18.49
CA GLY A 184 26.41 22.51 -19.52
C GLY A 184 26.17 21.12 -20.14
N SER A 185 26.60 21.01 -21.40
CA SER A 185 26.54 19.80 -22.23
C SER A 185 27.78 18.91 -22.12
N GLU A 186 28.75 19.30 -21.28
CA GLU A 186 29.95 18.52 -21.03
C GLU A 186 29.59 17.10 -20.53
N GLU A 187 30.32 16.11 -21.02
CA GLU A 187 30.09 14.71 -20.71
C GLU A 187 30.11 14.44 -19.20
N ARG A 188 31.05 15.03 -18.47
CA ARG A 188 31.18 14.88 -17.01
C ARG A 188 29.92 15.36 -16.28
N GLY A 189 29.47 16.59 -16.55
CA GLY A 189 28.26 17.15 -15.94
C GLY A 189 27.02 16.35 -16.29
N ARG A 190 26.90 15.91 -17.56
CA ARG A 190 25.82 15.04 -18.03
C ARG A 190 25.78 13.71 -17.26
N LEU A 191 26.92 13.07 -17.03
CA LEU A 191 27.01 11.81 -16.27
C LEU A 191 26.65 12.01 -14.80
N MET A 192 27.06 13.12 -14.18
CA MET A 192 26.69 13.44 -12.79
C MET A 192 25.17 13.61 -12.65
N ARG A 193 24.53 14.37 -13.55
CA ARG A 193 23.07 14.56 -13.56
C ARG A 193 22.34 13.22 -13.70
N ARG A 194 22.73 12.40 -14.67
CA ARG A 194 22.14 11.06 -14.90
C ARG A 194 22.30 10.16 -13.69
N ASN A 195 23.48 10.14 -13.06
CA ASN A 195 23.71 9.29 -11.89
C ASN A 195 22.93 9.74 -10.64
N ILE A 196 22.75 11.05 -10.41
CA ILE A 196 21.93 11.54 -9.28
C ILE A 196 20.48 11.06 -9.42
N VAL A 197 19.88 11.23 -10.60
CA VAL A 197 18.50 10.79 -10.86
C VAL A 197 18.40 9.26 -10.84
N ARG A 198 19.34 8.55 -11.47
CA ARG A 198 19.40 7.08 -11.45
C ARG A 198 19.45 6.53 -10.03
N TYR A 199 20.22 7.14 -9.12
CA TYR A 199 20.26 6.71 -7.73
C TYR A 199 18.96 6.96 -6.97
N ALA A 200 18.26 8.07 -7.25
CA ALA A 200 16.92 8.27 -6.70
C ALA A 200 15.95 7.18 -7.21
N MET A 201 16.05 6.79 -8.47
CA MET A 201 15.27 5.71 -9.08
C MET A 201 15.64 4.33 -8.57
N LEU A 202 16.91 4.09 -8.33
CA LEU A 202 17.37 2.85 -7.71
C LEU A 202 16.79 2.70 -6.30
N SER A 203 16.80 3.78 -5.49
CA SER A 203 16.17 3.82 -4.17
C SER A 203 14.66 3.53 -4.23
N TYR A 204 13.99 4.12 -5.23
CA TYR A 204 12.58 3.91 -5.50
C TYR A 204 12.26 2.45 -5.81
N VAL A 205 12.98 1.84 -6.78
CA VAL A 205 12.77 0.45 -7.19
C VAL A 205 13.07 -0.53 -6.06
N ILE A 206 14.15 -0.33 -5.28
CA ILE A 206 14.45 -1.15 -4.10
C ILE A 206 13.32 -1.11 -3.08
N THR A 207 12.71 0.08 -2.89
CA THR A 207 11.57 0.23 -1.98
C THR A 207 10.35 -0.51 -2.53
N LEU A 208 10.05 -0.33 -3.81
CA LEU A 208 8.89 -0.96 -4.45
C LEU A 208 9.00 -2.49 -4.55
N GLN A 209 10.20 -3.04 -4.75
CA GLN A 209 10.46 -4.48 -4.67
C GLN A 209 10.08 -5.08 -3.31
N LYS A 210 10.14 -4.28 -2.24
CA LYS A 210 9.77 -4.72 -0.89
C LYS A 210 8.27 -4.68 -0.68
N VAL A 211 7.60 -3.60 -1.09
CA VAL A 211 6.18 -3.36 -0.79
C VAL A 211 5.21 -3.91 -1.85
N SER A 212 5.69 -4.23 -3.06
CA SER A 212 4.87 -4.73 -4.16
C SER A 212 5.36 -6.06 -4.68
N PHE A 213 4.47 -7.05 -4.69
CA PHE A 213 4.74 -8.35 -5.28
C PHE A 213 4.92 -8.27 -6.80
N ARG A 214 4.15 -7.41 -7.47
CA ARG A 214 4.20 -7.20 -8.92
C ARG A 214 5.56 -6.65 -9.37
N VAL A 215 6.14 -5.73 -8.59
CA VAL A 215 7.51 -5.21 -8.82
C VAL A 215 8.57 -6.23 -8.44
N LYS A 216 8.38 -6.98 -7.36
CA LYS A 216 9.29 -8.08 -6.96
C LYS A 216 9.38 -9.19 -8.02
N LYS A 217 8.27 -9.52 -8.69
CA LYS A 217 8.25 -10.45 -9.83
C LYS A 217 9.04 -9.91 -11.02
N ARG A 218 8.95 -8.61 -11.29
CA ARG A 218 9.69 -7.94 -12.38
C ARG A 218 11.19 -7.88 -12.09
N PHE A 219 11.57 -7.63 -10.84
CA PHE A 219 12.96 -7.54 -10.41
C PHE A 219 13.23 -8.51 -9.24
N PRO A 220 13.35 -9.83 -9.47
CA PRO A 220 13.52 -10.79 -8.38
C PRO A 220 14.90 -10.74 -7.72
N THR A 221 15.93 -10.39 -8.49
CA THR A 221 17.34 -10.37 -8.03
C THR A 221 18.02 -9.06 -8.41
N TRP A 222 19.14 -8.75 -7.76
CA TRP A 222 19.95 -7.59 -8.14
C TRP A 222 20.44 -7.63 -9.59
N GLN A 223 20.62 -8.82 -10.16
CA GLN A 223 20.98 -8.94 -11.58
C GLN A 223 19.90 -8.33 -12.48
N HIS A 224 18.62 -8.56 -12.21
CA HIS A 224 17.54 -7.97 -13.00
C HIS A 224 17.53 -6.43 -12.92
N VAL A 225 17.94 -5.86 -11.79
CA VAL A 225 18.08 -4.41 -11.60
C VAL A 225 19.29 -3.87 -12.39
N VAL A 226 20.37 -4.64 -12.47
CA VAL A 226 21.54 -4.32 -13.30
C VAL A 226 21.20 -4.40 -14.78
N ASP A 227 20.55 -5.48 -15.22
CA ASP A 227 20.15 -5.71 -16.61
C ASP A 227 19.17 -4.62 -17.10
N ALA A 228 18.34 -4.10 -16.19
CA ALA A 228 17.47 -2.95 -16.46
C ALA A 228 18.20 -1.59 -16.52
N GLY A 229 19.51 -1.55 -16.30
CA GLY A 229 20.33 -0.33 -16.34
C GLY A 229 20.15 0.60 -15.14
N LEU A 230 19.48 0.15 -14.08
CA LEU A 230 19.25 0.95 -12.87
C LEU A 230 20.44 0.89 -11.90
N MET A 231 21.17 -0.21 -11.91
CA MET A 231 22.33 -0.46 -11.06
C MET A 231 23.54 -0.87 -11.91
N LEU A 232 24.74 -0.46 -11.53
CA LEU A 232 25.98 -0.94 -12.16
C LEU A 232 26.47 -2.23 -11.48
N GLU A 233 27.23 -3.07 -12.19
CA GLU A 233 27.82 -4.28 -11.58
C GLU A 233 28.73 -3.99 -10.39
N SER A 234 29.45 -2.87 -10.42
CA SER A 234 30.26 -2.43 -9.28
C SER A 234 29.40 -2.07 -8.05
N GLU A 235 28.19 -1.54 -8.28
CA GLU A 235 27.25 -1.16 -7.21
C GLU A 235 26.56 -2.40 -6.64
N LYS A 236 26.21 -3.36 -7.50
CA LYS A 236 25.67 -4.66 -7.09
C LYS A 236 26.58 -5.38 -6.12
N LYS A 237 27.89 -5.42 -6.38
CA LYS A 237 28.87 -6.00 -5.44
C LYS A 237 28.78 -5.38 -4.04
N ILE A 238 28.50 -4.07 -3.95
CA ILE A 238 28.32 -3.39 -2.66
C ILE A 238 27.01 -3.83 -1.99
N PHE A 239 25.94 -3.99 -2.75
CA PHE A 239 24.68 -4.53 -2.24
C PHE A 239 24.84 -5.97 -1.73
N ASP A 240 25.49 -6.85 -2.49
CA ASP A 240 25.73 -8.24 -2.10
C ASP A 240 26.51 -8.31 -0.77
N MET A 241 27.63 -7.56 -0.64
CA MET A 241 28.41 -7.48 0.60
C MET A 241 27.62 -6.93 1.80
N MET A 242 26.63 -6.07 1.54
CA MET A 242 25.80 -5.50 2.60
C MET A 242 24.65 -6.43 2.97
N ASP A 243 24.11 -7.19 2.03
CA ASP A 243 23.06 -8.18 2.24
C ASP A 243 23.57 -9.33 3.12
N GLU A 244 24.83 -9.76 2.92
CA GLU A 244 25.50 -10.72 3.81
C GLU A 244 25.53 -10.29 5.29
N LYS A 245 25.49 -8.97 5.55
CA LYS A 245 25.60 -8.43 6.90
C LYS A 245 24.25 -8.19 7.58
N SER A 246 23.18 -7.98 6.82
CA SER A 246 21.87 -7.64 7.37
C SER A 246 20.77 -7.78 6.32
N ASP A 247 19.63 -8.35 6.73
CA ASP A 247 18.43 -8.48 5.88
C ASP A 247 17.61 -7.18 5.76
N MET A 248 18.05 -6.08 6.38
CA MET A 248 17.32 -4.81 6.29
C MET A 248 17.36 -4.24 4.87
N SER A 249 16.26 -3.60 4.46
CA SER A 249 16.19 -2.92 3.16
C SER A 249 17.19 -1.75 3.11
N LYS A 250 18.00 -1.74 2.06
CA LYS A 250 19.08 -0.78 1.84
C LYS A 250 18.70 0.33 0.85
N TYR A 251 17.41 0.63 0.76
CA TYR A 251 16.88 1.67 -0.13
C TYR A 251 17.52 3.05 0.09
N TRP A 252 18.05 3.34 1.28
CA TRP A 252 18.72 4.60 1.60
C TRP A 252 20.12 4.73 1.00
N MET A 253 20.79 3.63 0.63
CA MET A 253 22.18 3.66 0.16
C MET A 253 22.37 4.46 -1.14
N PRO A 254 21.55 4.26 -2.20
CA PRO A 254 21.66 5.06 -3.41
C PRO A 254 21.51 6.56 -3.16
N LEU A 255 20.64 6.97 -2.22
CA LEU A 255 20.45 8.39 -1.88
C LEU A 255 21.70 9.02 -1.25
N ILE A 256 22.46 8.23 -0.48
CA ILE A 256 23.77 8.65 0.03
C ILE A 256 24.79 8.78 -1.12
N TRP A 257 24.75 7.88 -2.10
CA TRP A 257 25.62 8.00 -3.27
C TRP A 257 25.27 9.23 -4.11
N ALA A 258 23.99 9.56 -4.29
CA ALA A 258 23.54 10.80 -4.93
C ALA A 258 24.05 12.04 -4.17
N THR A 259 23.92 12.04 -2.84
CA THR A 259 24.41 13.12 -1.96
C THR A 259 25.92 13.33 -2.14
N ASN A 260 26.70 12.24 -2.25
CA ASN A 260 28.15 12.32 -2.48
C ASN A 260 28.50 12.92 -3.85
N ILE A 261 27.72 12.62 -4.90
CA ILE A 261 27.92 13.22 -6.23
C ILE A 261 27.64 14.73 -6.16
N ILE A 262 26.56 15.16 -5.50
CA ILE A 262 26.22 16.58 -5.33
C ILE A 262 27.35 17.32 -4.59
N ASN A 263 27.82 16.76 -3.48
CA ASN A 263 28.92 17.37 -2.71
C ASN A 263 30.22 17.44 -3.51
N ARG A 264 30.51 16.44 -4.35
CA ARG A 264 31.67 16.44 -5.25
C ARG A 264 31.51 17.52 -6.33
N ALA A 265 30.36 17.62 -6.99
CA ALA A 265 30.09 18.65 -7.99
C ALA A 265 30.27 20.06 -7.42
N ARG A 266 29.89 20.28 -6.15
CA ARG A 266 30.13 21.55 -5.47
C ARG A 266 31.61 21.81 -5.23
N LYS A 267 32.36 20.83 -4.72
CA LYS A 267 33.82 20.94 -4.50
C LYS A 267 34.59 21.24 -5.79
N GLU A 268 34.11 20.70 -6.91
CA GLU A 268 34.67 20.91 -8.24
C GLU A 268 34.19 22.21 -8.90
N ASN A 269 33.45 23.07 -8.17
CA ASN A 269 32.87 24.32 -8.66
C ASN A 269 31.94 24.17 -9.88
N LEU A 270 31.39 22.99 -10.12
CA LEU A 270 30.36 22.76 -11.14
C LEU A 270 28.99 23.31 -10.71
N ILE A 271 28.74 23.36 -9.40
CA ILE A 271 27.55 23.98 -8.82
C ILE A 271 27.93 25.36 -8.29
N ALA A 272 27.25 26.39 -8.79
CA ALA A 272 27.57 27.79 -8.52
C ALA A 272 27.30 28.23 -7.07
N SER A 273 26.26 27.69 -6.43
CA SER A 273 25.79 28.16 -5.13
C SER A 273 25.47 27.01 -4.17
N ASP A 274 25.82 27.20 -2.90
CA ASP A 274 25.46 26.27 -1.81
C ASP A 274 23.94 26.16 -1.60
N HIS A 275 23.18 27.19 -2.00
CA HIS A 275 21.72 27.14 -1.96
C HIS A 275 21.17 26.05 -2.89
N LEU A 276 21.74 25.89 -4.10
CA LEU A 276 21.33 24.85 -5.05
C LEU A 276 21.65 23.45 -4.51
N VAL A 277 22.78 23.30 -3.82
CA VAL A 277 23.13 22.07 -3.11
C VAL A 277 22.08 21.77 -2.05
N GLN A 278 21.74 22.73 -1.19
CA GLN A 278 20.75 22.56 -0.15
C GLN A 278 19.38 22.16 -0.72
N THR A 279 18.92 22.80 -1.80
CA THR A 279 17.66 22.46 -2.48
C THR A 279 17.64 21.00 -2.95
N MET A 280 18.69 20.53 -3.63
CA MET A 280 18.76 19.14 -4.07
C MET A 280 18.81 18.14 -2.90
N LEU A 281 19.54 18.47 -1.82
CA LEU A 281 19.61 17.60 -0.64
C LEU A 281 18.28 17.56 0.13
N MET A 282 17.51 18.65 0.13
CA MET A 282 16.15 18.68 0.67
C MET A 282 15.22 17.77 -0.12
N GLU A 283 15.26 17.81 -1.46
CA GLU A 283 14.46 16.91 -2.30
C GLU A 283 14.84 15.43 -2.10
N LEU A 284 16.15 15.11 -2.06
CA LEU A 284 16.59 13.73 -1.77
C LEU A 284 16.12 13.28 -0.37
N SER A 285 16.09 14.18 0.59
CA SER A 285 15.58 13.90 1.94
C SER A 285 14.07 13.69 1.96
N ASP A 286 13.30 14.41 1.15
CA ASP A 286 11.86 14.21 1.00
C ASP A 286 11.55 12.86 0.33
N ILE A 287 12.27 12.51 -0.74
CA ILE A 287 12.19 11.19 -1.38
C ILE A 287 12.48 10.09 -0.36
N ARG A 288 13.58 10.19 0.40
CA ARG A 288 13.92 9.22 1.46
C ARG A 288 12.79 9.09 2.49
N ARG A 289 12.21 10.21 2.93
CA ARG A 289 11.14 10.24 3.92
C ARG A 289 9.90 9.52 3.38
N ARG A 290 9.49 9.85 2.15
CA ARG A 290 8.34 9.25 1.46
C ARG A 290 8.49 7.74 1.29
N LEU A 291 9.65 7.29 0.78
CA LEU A 291 9.96 5.86 0.64
C LEU A 291 9.99 5.13 1.99
N GLY A 292 10.57 5.76 3.02
CA GLY A 292 10.54 5.20 4.38
C GLY A 292 9.12 5.07 4.95
N SER A 293 8.25 6.05 4.68
CA SER A 293 6.84 5.99 5.08
C SER A 293 6.09 4.88 4.35
N LEU A 294 6.36 4.62 3.07
CA LEU A 294 5.78 3.49 2.33
C LEU A 294 6.14 2.15 2.99
N ILE A 295 7.40 1.95 3.35
CA ILE A 295 7.84 0.76 4.11
C ILE A 295 7.13 0.71 5.47
N GLY A 296 6.90 1.87 6.10
CA GLY A 296 6.14 1.97 7.34
C GLY A 296 4.70 1.47 7.20
N TYR A 297 4.00 1.81 6.11
CA TYR A 297 2.64 1.33 5.83
C TYR A 297 2.59 -0.18 5.57
N ASP A 298 3.58 -0.72 4.86
CA ASP A 298 3.74 -2.15 4.61
C ASP A 298 4.07 -2.95 5.88
N THR A 299 4.91 -2.38 6.76
CA THR A 299 5.28 -3.02 8.02
C THR A 299 4.15 -2.94 9.06
N VAL A 300 3.41 -1.83 9.08
CA VAL A 300 2.33 -1.57 10.04
C VAL A 300 0.98 -1.64 9.33
N CYS A 301 0.50 -2.88 9.17
CA CYS A 301 -0.82 -3.17 8.65
C CYS A 301 -1.94 -2.73 9.59
N VAL A 302 -3.16 -2.71 9.07
CA VAL A 302 -4.36 -2.56 9.89
C VAL A 302 -4.42 -3.73 10.90
N PRO A 303 -4.66 -3.46 12.20
CA PRO A 303 -4.68 -4.52 13.21
C PRO A 303 -5.63 -5.65 12.82
N LEU A 304 -5.11 -6.88 12.84
CA LEU A 304 -5.87 -8.08 12.42
C LEU A 304 -7.21 -8.19 13.16
N VAL A 305 -7.23 -7.90 14.46
CA VAL A 305 -8.44 -7.90 15.28
C VAL A 305 -9.53 -6.98 14.74
N TYR A 306 -9.15 -5.85 14.13
CA TYR A 306 -10.13 -4.92 13.58
C TYR A 306 -10.78 -5.52 12.33
N THR A 307 -9.98 -6.04 11.40
CA THR A 307 -10.48 -6.77 10.22
C THR A 307 -11.35 -7.96 10.63
N GLN A 308 -10.93 -8.72 11.65
CA GLN A 308 -11.68 -9.87 12.17
C GLN A 308 -13.05 -9.47 12.72
N VAL A 309 -13.12 -8.44 13.56
CA VAL A 309 -14.39 -7.97 14.15
C VAL A 309 -15.37 -7.54 13.07
N VAL A 310 -14.91 -6.80 12.06
CA VAL A 310 -15.77 -6.32 10.97
C VAL A 310 -16.26 -7.49 10.13
N THR A 311 -15.36 -8.38 9.72
CA THR A 311 -15.70 -9.57 8.91
C THR A 311 -16.68 -10.48 9.65
N LEU A 312 -16.41 -10.76 10.92
CA LEU A 312 -17.29 -11.56 11.77
C LEU A 312 -18.67 -10.91 11.91
N SER A 313 -18.75 -9.59 12.08
CA SER A 313 -20.02 -8.88 12.19
C SER A 313 -20.86 -9.04 10.92
N VAL A 314 -20.23 -8.86 9.75
CA VAL A 314 -20.90 -9.03 8.44
C VAL A 314 -21.36 -10.48 8.26
N TYR A 315 -20.50 -11.45 8.56
CA TYR A 315 -20.80 -12.86 8.34
C TYR A 315 -21.88 -13.37 9.31
N MET A 316 -21.84 -12.95 10.57
CA MET A 316 -22.88 -13.30 11.54
C MET A 316 -24.23 -12.68 11.17
N TYR A 317 -24.24 -11.46 10.63
CA TYR A 317 -25.45 -10.86 10.09
C TYR A 317 -26.05 -11.71 8.96
N PHE A 318 -25.25 -12.11 7.96
CA PHE A 318 -25.75 -12.94 6.87
C PHE A 318 -26.07 -14.37 7.29
N LEU A 319 -25.38 -14.93 8.27
CA LEU A 319 -25.74 -16.22 8.86
C LEU A 319 -27.11 -16.17 9.54
N SER A 320 -27.39 -15.11 10.31
CA SER A 320 -28.71 -14.89 10.91
C SER A 320 -29.77 -14.65 9.83
N ALA A 321 -29.46 -13.84 8.80
CA ALA A 321 -30.37 -13.57 7.70
C ALA A 321 -30.67 -14.81 6.85
N LEU A 322 -29.73 -15.75 6.73
CA LEU A 322 -29.90 -17.01 6.01
C LEU A 322 -31.06 -17.85 6.59
N MET A 323 -31.25 -17.80 7.91
CA MET A 323 -32.36 -18.45 8.60
C MET A 323 -33.58 -17.53 8.70
N GLY A 324 -33.37 -16.25 9.06
CA GLY A 324 -34.45 -15.30 9.36
C GLY A 324 -35.29 -14.89 8.16
N ARG A 325 -34.71 -14.93 6.95
CA ARG A 325 -35.36 -14.45 5.72
C ARG A 325 -35.83 -15.56 4.79
N GLN A 326 -35.99 -16.75 5.34
CA GLN A 326 -36.61 -17.86 4.63
C GLN A 326 -38.11 -17.55 4.43
N PHE A 327 -38.61 -17.82 3.24
CA PHE A 327 -40.05 -17.81 2.96
C PHE A 327 -40.66 -19.10 3.53
N VAL A 328 -41.72 -18.95 4.30
CA VAL A 328 -42.40 -20.01 5.04
C VAL A 328 -43.88 -19.97 4.65
N GLU A 329 -44.48 -21.15 4.53
CA GLU A 329 -45.93 -21.32 4.36
C GLU A 329 -46.63 -20.99 5.68
N ASP A 330 -47.06 -19.74 5.83
CA ASP A 330 -47.67 -19.27 7.08
C ASP A 330 -49.20 -19.21 6.90
N GLU A 331 -49.91 -20.29 7.27
CA GLU A 331 -51.38 -20.34 7.20
C GLU A 331 -52.07 -19.33 8.14
N HIS A 332 -51.35 -18.78 9.11
CA HIS A 332 -51.92 -17.96 10.20
C HIS A 332 -51.31 -16.56 10.33
N SER A 333 -50.37 -16.15 9.47
CA SER A 333 -49.81 -14.79 9.55
C SER A 333 -50.74 -13.74 8.95
N THR A 334 -50.99 -12.69 9.73
CA THR A 334 -51.72 -11.48 9.37
C THR A 334 -50.96 -10.55 8.41
N THR A 335 -49.80 -10.97 7.92
CA THR A 335 -48.94 -10.18 7.02
C THR A 335 -48.91 -10.85 5.65
N ASP A 336 -49.77 -10.35 4.77
CA ASP A 336 -50.08 -10.82 3.41
C ASP A 336 -48.92 -10.60 2.42
N TYR A 337 -47.69 -11.00 2.79
CA TYR A 337 -46.55 -10.92 1.87
C TYR A 337 -46.52 -12.18 0.99
N PRO A 338 -46.56 -12.04 -0.34
CA PRO A 338 -46.50 -13.19 -1.23
C PRO A 338 -45.14 -13.90 -1.11
N ASP A 339 -45.18 -15.24 -1.17
CA ASP A 339 -43.97 -16.06 -1.29
C ASP A 339 -43.33 -15.80 -2.66
N MET A 340 -42.27 -14.98 -2.66
CA MET A 340 -41.56 -14.61 -3.88
C MET A 340 -40.56 -15.68 -4.33
N TYR A 341 -40.32 -16.74 -3.54
CA TYR A 341 -39.30 -17.80 -3.71
C TYR A 341 -37.84 -17.30 -3.79
N PHE A 342 -37.58 -16.18 -4.44
CA PHE A 342 -36.28 -15.53 -4.59
C PHE A 342 -36.16 -14.33 -3.63
N PRO A 343 -35.14 -14.28 -2.76
CA PRO A 343 -35.02 -13.24 -1.75
C PRO A 343 -34.34 -11.97 -2.30
N LEU A 344 -35.01 -11.26 -3.22
CA LEU A 344 -34.44 -10.11 -3.96
C LEU A 344 -33.78 -9.07 -3.03
N PHE A 345 -34.48 -8.61 -1.99
CA PHE A 345 -33.94 -7.58 -1.09
C PHE A 345 -32.78 -8.09 -0.23
N THR A 346 -32.74 -9.38 0.08
CA THR A 346 -31.58 -9.99 0.77
C THR A 346 -30.37 -10.03 -0.15
N VAL A 347 -30.56 -10.35 -1.43
CA VAL A 347 -29.50 -10.28 -2.44
C VAL A 347 -29.00 -8.85 -2.60
N LEU A 348 -29.89 -7.86 -2.70
CA LEU A 348 -29.48 -6.45 -2.75
C LEU A 348 -28.69 -6.02 -1.50
N GLN A 349 -29.13 -6.41 -0.31
CA GLN A 349 -28.37 -6.13 0.91
C GLN A 349 -27.03 -6.87 0.96
N PHE A 350 -26.94 -8.06 0.36
CA PHE A 350 -25.67 -8.76 0.16
C PHE A 350 -24.72 -7.94 -0.71
N PHE A 351 -25.20 -7.45 -1.87
CA PHE A 351 -24.43 -6.52 -2.72
C PHE A 351 -23.94 -5.30 -1.93
N PHE A 352 -24.79 -4.70 -1.10
CA PHE A 352 -24.39 -3.55 -0.30
C PHE A 352 -23.36 -3.88 0.78
N TYR A 353 -23.61 -4.84 1.68
CA TYR A 353 -22.73 -5.06 2.84
C TYR A 353 -21.49 -5.90 2.52
N ILE A 354 -21.63 -6.99 1.75
CA ILE A 354 -20.47 -7.77 1.31
C ILE A 354 -19.69 -6.98 0.27
N GLY A 355 -20.34 -6.31 -0.67
CA GLY A 355 -19.65 -5.44 -1.62
C GLY A 355 -18.86 -4.33 -0.92
N TRP A 356 -19.44 -3.70 0.11
CA TRP A 356 -18.74 -2.66 0.87
C TRP A 356 -17.56 -3.21 1.70
N LEU A 357 -17.67 -4.43 2.24
CA LEU A 357 -16.54 -5.14 2.83
C LEU A 357 -15.46 -5.44 1.78
N LYS A 358 -15.84 -5.91 0.58
CA LYS A 358 -14.91 -6.18 -0.52
C LYS A 358 -14.17 -4.93 -1.00
N VAL A 359 -14.81 -3.76 -1.00
CA VAL A 359 -14.12 -2.49 -1.27
C VAL A 359 -12.95 -2.28 -0.29
N ALA A 360 -13.15 -2.54 1.00
CA ALA A 360 -12.05 -2.47 1.95
C ALA A 360 -10.99 -3.56 1.74
N GLU A 361 -11.38 -4.78 1.36
CA GLU A 361 -10.44 -5.88 1.08
C GLU A 361 -9.52 -5.55 -0.11
N VAL A 362 -10.04 -4.99 -1.21
CA VAL A 362 -9.23 -4.59 -2.37
C VAL A 362 -8.31 -3.42 -2.02
N LEU A 363 -8.82 -2.41 -1.31
CA LEU A 363 -8.05 -1.20 -1.01
C LEU A 363 -7.03 -1.35 0.14
N ILE A 364 -7.05 -2.48 0.88
CA ILE A 364 -6.18 -2.67 2.04
C ILE A 364 -4.69 -2.69 1.65
N ASN A 365 -4.38 -3.20 0.46
CA ASN A 365 -3.04 -3.28 -0.09
C ASN A 365 -3.02 -2.76 -1.54
N PRO A 366 -2.76 -1.46 -1.75
CA PRO A 366 -2.83 -0.84 -3.08
C PRO A 366 -1.71 -1.25 -4.05
N PHE A 367 -0.77 -2.09 -3.61
CA PHE A 367 0.42 -2.50 -4.36
C PHE A 367 0.41 -4.00 -4.71
N GLY A 368 -0.77 -4.61 -4.65
CA GLY A 368 -1.01 -6.02 -4.92
C GLY A 368 -1.09 -6.36 -6.41
N GLU A 369 -2.00 -7.28 -6.73
CA GLU A 369 -2.25 -7.76 -8.09
C GLU A 369 -3.70 -7.60 -8.55
N ASP A 370 -4.54 -6.89 -7.79
CA ASP A 370 -5.94 -6.65 -8.14
C ASP A 370 -6.10 -5.69 -9.35
N ASP A 371 -7.29 -5.71 -9.96
CA ASP A 371 -7.59 -4.92 -11.16
C ASP A 371 -7.40 -3.41 -10.95
N ASP A 372 -7.67 -2.92 -9.73
CA ASP A 372 -7.67 -1.51 -9.35
C ASP A 372 -6.41 -1.10 -8.54
N ASP A 373 -5.45 -2.01 -8.39
CA ASP A 373 -4.18 -1.71 -7.74
C ASP A 373 -3.33 -0.75 -8.57
N ILE A 374 -2.47 0.01 -7.89
CA ILE A 374 -1.64 1.02 -8.53
C ILE A 374 -0.63 0.34 -9.47
N GLU A 375 -0.61 0.77 -10.74
CA GLU A 375 0.33 0.26 -11.76
C GLU A 375 1.77 0.76 -11.54
N LEU A 376 2.44 0.18 -10.55
CA LEU A 376 3.81 0.55 -10.17
C LEU A 376 4.84 0.29 -11.26
N ASN A 377 4.68 -0.77 -12.06
CA ASN A 377 5.60 -1.07 -13.16
C ASN A 377 5.54 0.02 -14.25
N TRP A 378 4.33 0.50 -14.56
CA TRP A 378 4.15 1.64 -15.47
C TRP A 378 4.79 2.91 -14.89
N LEU A 379 4.61 3.16 -13.59
CA LEU A 379 5.17 4.33 -12.93
C LEU A 379 6.72 4.32 -12.94
N ILE A 380 7.33 3.14 -12.72
CA ILE A 380 8.78 2.94 -12.87
C ILE A 380 9.22 3.26 -14.32
N ASP A 381 8.52 2.74 -15.32
CA ASP A 381 8.89 2.96 -16.73
C ASP A 381 8.76 4.43 -17.14
N ARG A 382 7.71 5.10 -16.69
CA ARG A 382 7.52 6.55 -16.85
C ARG A 382 8.72 7.31 -16.27
N HIS A 383 9.12 6.96 -15.05
CA HIS A 383 10.21 7.64 -14.36
C HIS A 383 11.60 7.39 -14.95
N ILE A 384 11.81 6.28 -15.66
CA ILE A 384 13.08 5.95 -16.32
C ILE A 384 13.17 6.58 -17.72
N LYS A 385 12.04 6.69 -18.43
CA LYS A 385 11.98 7.21 -19.81
C LYS A 385 12.07 8.73 -19.91
N ASN A 386 11.58 9.44 -18.90
CA ASN A 386 11.68 10.91 -18.78
C ASN A 386 12.98 11.30 -18.07
#